data_AF-U1PQ37-F1
#
_entry.id   AF-U1PQ37-F1
#
_cell.length_a   1.000
_cell.length_b   1.000
_cell.length_c   1.000
_cell.angle_alpha   90.00
_cell.angle_beta   90.00
_cell.angle_gamma   90.00
#
_symmetry.space_group_name_H-M   'P 1'
#
loop_
_entity.id
_entity.type
_entity.pdbx_description
1 polymer ?
#
loop_
_entity_poly.entity_id
_entity_poly.type
_entity_poly.pdbx_seq_one_letter_code
_entity_poly.pdbx_strand_id
1 'polypeptide(L)' 'MSENECVYCGAVDEQEQIYYDVHVRVVTHSDGSQKSVCNICVPDLETVQ' A
#
# COMPACT_ATOMS: atom_id res chain seq x y z
N MET A 1 9.37 12.68 -7.79
CA MET A 1 8.88 11.91 -6.63
C MET A 1 7.95 10.86 -7.21
N SER A 2 8.24 9.57 -7.05
CA SER A 2 7.35 8.51 -7.51
C SER A 2 6.27 8.35 -6.46
N GLU A 3 5.06 8.80 -6.76
CA GLU A 3 3.89 8.60 -5.92
C GLU A 3 3.65 7.09 -5.77
N ASN A 4 3.58 6.61 -4.53
CA ASN A 4 3.46 5.18 -4.25
C ASN A 4 1.96 4.82 -4.28
N GLU A 5 1.52 4.19 -5.37
CA GLU A 5 0.12 3.83 -5.62
C GLU A 5 -0.15 2.36 -5.28
N CYS A 6 -1.24 2.09 -4.57
CA CYS A 6 -1.67 0.73 -4.27
C CYS A 6 -2.16 0.00 -5.53
N VAL A 7 -1.54 -1.14 -5.85
CA VAL A 7 -1.88 -1.96 -7.02
C VAL A 7 -3.32 -2.50 -7.02
N TYR A 8 -3.97 -2.56 -5.85
CA TYR A 8 -5.30 -3.16 -5.70
C TYR A 8 -6.45 -2.18 -5.85
N CYS A 9 -6.29 -0.94 -5.38
CA CYS A 9 -7.35 0.05 -5.34
C CYS A 9 -6.97 1.41 -5.93
N GLY A 10 -5.73 1.59 -6.37
CA GLY A 10 -5.22 2.86 -6.88
C GLY A 10 -5.07 3.95 -5.83
N ALA A 11 -5.15 3.60 -4.53
CA ALA A 11 -4.98 4.59 -3.47
C ALA A 11 -3.52 5.03 -3.41
N VAL A 12 -3.29 6.34 -3.38
CA VAL A 12 -1.95 6.95 -3.35
C VAL A 12 -1.61 7.36 -1.92
N ASP A 13 -0.37 7.10 -1.52
CA ASP A 13 0.18 7.54 -0.24
C ASP A 13 0.02 9.06 -0.08
N GLU A 14 -0.39 9.53 1.10
CA GLU A 14 -0.48 10.96 1.45
C GLU A 14 -1.46 11.82 0.62
N GLN A 15 -2.27 11.25 -0.27
CA GLN A 15 -3.42 11.98 -0.81
C GLN A 15 -4.52 12.04 0.25
N GLU A 16 -4.78 13.26 0.74
CA GLU A 16 -5.81 13.63 1.72
C GLU A 16 -7.20 13.08 1.37
N GLN A 17 -7.44 11.80 1.63
CA GLN A 17 -8.77 11.25 1.77
C GLN A 17 -9.20 11.60 3.19
N ILE A 18 -9.95 12.69 3.32
CA ILE A 18 -10.45 13.40 4.52
C ILE A 18 -11.01 12.47 5.64
N TYR A 19 -11.14 11.16 5.39
CA TYR A 19 -11.73 10.16 6.27
C TYR A 19 -10.83 8.96 6.62
N TYR A 20 -9.73 8.69 5.90
CA TYR A 20 -8.92 7.49 6.11
C TYR A 20 -7.42 7.75 5.90
N ASP A 21 -6.62 7.35 6.89
CA ASP A 21 -5.17 7.43 6.86
C ASP A 21 -4.62 6.29 5.98
N VAL A 22 -4.42 6.57 4.69
CA VAL A 22 -3.94 5.61 3.70
C VAL A 22 -2.42 5.56 3.74
N HIS A 23 -1.88 4.37 4.00
CA HIS A 23 -0.44 4.11 3.92
C HIS A 23 -0.15 3.08 2.86
N VAL A 24 0.73 3.40 1.92
CA VAL A 24 1.18 2.51 0.84
C VAL A 24 2.60 2.04 1.09
N ARG A 25 2.80 0.73 1.22
CA ARG A 25 4.10 0.10 1.41
C ARG A 25 4.43 -0.84 0.25
N VAL A 26 5.72 -0.97 -0.05
CA VAL A 26 6.19 -1.98 -1.00
C VAL A 26 6.44 -3.28 -0.24
N VAL A 27 5.78 -4.36 -0.65
CA VAL A 27 5.96 -5.70 -0.10
C VAL A 27 6.47 -6.66 -1.16
N THR A 28 7.24 -7.66 -0.72
CA THR A 28 7.65 -8.78 -1.57
C THR A 28 6.56 -9.86 -1.56
N HIS A 29 5.96 -10.11 -2.70
CA HIS A 29 4.98 -11.19 -2.87
C HIS A 29 5.65 -12.56 -2.91
N SER A 30 4.85 -13.61 -2.71
CA SER A 30 5.30 -15.01 -2.78
C SER A 30 5.90 -15.41 -4.14
N ASP A 31 5.59 -14.65 -5.20
CA ASP A 31 6.16 -14.80 -6.54
C ASP A 31 7.52 -14.09 -6.70
N GLY A 32 8.03 -13.46 -5.64
CA GLY A 32 9.28 -12.69 -5.63
C GLY A 32 9.14 -11.29 -6.21
N SER A 33 7.96 -10.88 -6.67
CA SER A 33 7.72 -9.53 -7.20
C SER A 33 7.53 -8.52 -6.07
N GLN A 34 8.02 -7.30 -6.28
CA GLN A 34 7.73 -6.17 -5.40
C GLN A 34 6.43 -5.49 -5.85
N LYS A 35 5.49 -5.29 -4.91
CA LYS A 35 4.23 -4.59 -5.18
C LYS A 35 3.94 -3.54 -4.12
N SER A 36 3.47 -2.38 -4.55
CA SER A 36 2.96 -1.33 -3.67
C SER A 36 1.51 -1.66 -3.27
N VAL A 37 1.26 -1.76 -1.97
CA VAL A 37 -0.03 -2.17 -1.39
C VAL A 37 -0.39 -1.21 -0.25
N CYS A 38 -1.68 -0.93 -0.07
CA CYS A 38 -2.14 -0.06 1.02
C CYS A 38 -2.70 -0.83 2.22
N ASN A 39 -2.68 -0.18 3.39
CA ASN A 39 -3.29 -0.67 4.63
C ASN A 39 -4.80 -0.92 4.54
N ILE A 40 -5.51 -0.31 3.58
CA ILE A 40 -6.93 -0.59 3.34
C ILE A 40 -7.14 -1.95 2.69
N CYS A 41 -6.34 -2.27 1.66
CA CYS A 41 -6.45 -3.52 0.92
C CYS A 41 -5.75 -4.68 1.61
N VAL A 42 -4.68 -4.39 2.35
CA VAL A 42 -3.91 -5.34 3.13
C VAL A 42 -3.82 -4.79 4.56
N PRO A 43 -4.82 -5.05 5.42
CA PRO A 43 -4.83 -4.52 6.79
C PRO A 43 -3.72 -5.10 7.67
N ASP A 44 -3.16 -6.26 7.31
CA ASP A 44 -2.16 -7.00 8.09
C ASP A 44 -0.71 -6.68 7.69
N LEU A 45 -0.43 -5.48 7.16
CA LEU A 45 0.93 -5.09 6.75
C LEU A 45 1.95 -5.03 7.90
N GLU A 46 1.51 -5.13 9.15
CA GLU A 46 2.39 -5.15 10.34
C GLU A 46 3.00 -6.52 10.64
N THR A 47 2.52 -7.62 10.06
CA THR A 47 2.96 -8.99 10.41
C THR A 47 3.90 -9.63 9.39
N VAL A 48 4.16 -8.98 8.25
CA VAL A 48 5.13 -9.46 7.27
C VAL A 48 6.54 -9.08 7.75
N GLN A 49 7.09 -9.90 8.65
CA GLN A 49 8.49 -9.91 9.08
C GLN A 49 9.33 -10.87 8.25
#